data_AF-A0A964J607-F1
#
_entry.id   AF-A0A964J607-F1
#
_cell.length_a   1.000
_cell.length_b   1.000
_cell.length_c   1.000
_cell.angle_alpha   90.00
_cell.angle_beta   90.00
_cell.angle_gamma   90.00
#
_symmetry.space_group_name_H-M   'P 1'
#
loop_
_entity.id
_entity.type
_entity.pdbx_description
1 polymer ?
#
loop_
_entity_poly.entity_id
_entity_poly.type
_entity_poly.pdbx_seq_one_letter_code
_entity_poly.pdbx_strand_id
1 'polypeptide(L)' 'MFAVELYAGIRRAVMVDGLSRRAAAKRFGIHRNTISKTLQFSVLPG' A
#
# COMPACT_ATOMS: atom_id res chain seq x y z
N MET A 1 9.99 -11.48 -7.33
CA MET A 1 10.20 -10.01 -7.25
C MET A 1 8.88 -9.28 -7.56
N PHE A 2 7.81 -9.54 -6.79
CA PHE A 2 6.48 -8.96 -7.06
C PHE A 2 5.90 -8.21 -5.86
N ALA A 3 6.25 -8.61 -4.64
CA ALA A 3 5.77 -7.97 -3.42
C ALA A 3 6.29 -6.52 -3.28
N VAL A 4 7.59 -6.30 -3.48
CA VAL A 4 8.25 -5.01 -3.22
C VAL A 4 7.66 -3.87 -4.06
N GLU A 5 7.35 -4.13 -5.33
CA GLU A 5 6.74 -3.14 -6.22
C GLU A 5 5.31 -2.78 -5.79
N LEU A 6 4.53 -3.76 -5.31
CA LEU A 6 3.19 -3.52 -4.77
C LEU A 6 3.24 -2.62 -3.53
N TYR A 7 4.17 -2.89 -2.59
CA TYR A 7 4.35 -2.06 -1.39
C TYR A 7 4.78 -0.64 -1.74
N ALA A 8 5.75 -0.49 -2.66
CA ALA A 8 6.22 0.80 -3.12
C ALA A 8 5.10 1.59 -3.83
N GLY A 9 4.30 0.92 -4.67
CA GLY A 9 3.15 1.51 -5.35
C GLY A 9 2.08 2.01 -4.38
N ILE A 10 1.75 1.23 -3.35
CA ILE A 10 0.78 1.64 -2.32
C ILE A 10 1.29 2.84 -1.53
N ARG A 11 2.58 2.85 -1.16
CA ARG A 11 3.20 3.99 -0.48
C ARG A 11 3.17 5.24 -1.32
N ARG A 12 3.58 5.16 -2.60
CA ARG A 12 3.55 6.28 -3.54
C ARG A 12 2.13 6.84 -3.63
N ALA A 13 1.14 5.96 -3.85
CA ALA A 13 -0.25 6.39 -3.99
C ALA A 13 -0.78 7.13 -2.75
N VAL A 14 -0.43 6.68 -1.54
CA VAL A 14 -0.97 7.30 -0.31
C VAL A 14 -0.13 8.49 0.16
N MET A 15 1.21 8.35 0.17
CA MET A 15 2.11 9.36 0.73
C MET A 15 2.52 10.44 -0.27
N VAL A 16 2.59 10.11 -1.56
CA VAL A 16 3.00 11.05 -2.63
C VAL A 16 1.78 11.59 -3.36
N ASP A 17 0.91 10.70 -3.87
CA ASP A 17 -0.27 11.13 -4.63
C ASP A 17 -1.43 11.59 -3.71
N GLY A 18 -1.31 11.41 -2.39
CA GLY A 18 -2.31 11.85 -1.41
C GLY A 18 -3.62 11.05 -1.41
N LEU A 19 -3.65 9.85 -2.03
CA LEU A 19 -4.85 9.03 -2.01
C LEU A 19 -5.19 8.59 -0.58
N SER A 20 -6.48 8.66 -0.25
CA SER A 20 -6.97 8.03 0.97
C SER A 20 -6.73 6.51 0.94
N ARG A 21 -6.58 5.90 2.12
CA ARG A 21 -6.43 4.43 2.24
C ARG A 21 -7.57 3.67 1.56
N ARG A 22 -8.78 4.23 1.52
CA ARG A 22 -9.94 3.67 0.80
C ARG A 22 -9.79 3.76 -0.71
N ALA A 23 -9.34 4.89 -1.23
CA ALA A 23 -9.09 5.07 -2.65
C ALA A 23 -7.95 4.15 -3.13
N ALA A 24 -6.88 4.04 -2.35
CA ALA A 24 -5.81 3.08 -2.59
C ALA A 24 -6.33 1.63 -2.56
N ALA A 25 -7.20 1.26 -1.61
CA ALA A 25 -7.80 -0.09 -1.54
C ALA A 25 -8.55 -0.46 -2.81
N LYS A 26 -9.36 0.47 -3.34
CA LYS A 26 -10.04 0.29 -4.63
C LYS A 26 -9.06 0.20 -5.79
N ARG A 27 -8.04 1.06 -5.83
CA ARG A 27 -7.05 1.12 -6.93
C ARG A 27 -6.22 -0.16 -7.04
N PHE A 28 -5.81 -0.71 -5.90
CA PHE A 28 -4.96 -1.90 -5.84
C PHE A 28 -5.75 -3.21 -5.65
N GLY A 29 -7.08 -3.15 -5.46
CA GLY A 29 -7.93 -4.33 -5.29
C GLY A 29 -7.63 -5.12 -4.01
N ILE A 30 -7.05 -4.49 -2.98
CA ILE A 30 -6.63 -5.15 -1.74
C ILE A 30 -7.39 -4.62 -0.54
N HIS A 31 -7.47 -5.44 0.51
CA HIS A 31 -8.14 -5.05 1.74
C HIS A 31 -7.44 -3.86 2.42
N ARG A 32 -8.23 -2.95 3.00
CA ARG A 32 -7.73 -1.76 3.71
C ARG A 32 -6.70 -2.09 4.80
N ASN A 33 -6.82 -3.25 5.45
CA ASN A 33 -5.88 -3.69 6.47
C ASN A 33 -4.51 -4.01 5.87
N THR A 34 -4.47 -4.56 4.66
CA THR A 34 -3.22 -4.75 3.92
C THR A 34 -2.55 -3.41 3.67
N ILE A 35 -3.32 -2.38 3.28
CA ILE A 35 -2.79 -1.03 3.11
C ILE A 35 -2.29 -0.45 4.44
N SER A 36 -3.04 -0.56 5.53
CA SER A 36 -2.56 -0.11 6.83
C SER A 36 -1.26 -0.81 7.24
N LYS A 37 -1.14 -2.13 7.01
CA LYS A 37 0.10 -2.89 7.25
C LYS A 37 1.23 -2.41 6.33
N THR A 38 0.98 -2.20 5.04
CA THR A 38 1.98 -1.69 4.08
C THR A 38 2.52 -0.33 4.48
N LEU A 39 1.68 0.53 5.08
CA LEU A 39 2.06 1.86 5.51
C LEU A 39 2.82 1.83 6.84
N GLN A 40 2.43 0.94 7.76
CA GLN A 40 3.09 0.75 9.06
C GLN A 40 4.46 0.08 8.95
N PHE A 41 4.61 -0.92 8.08
CA PHE A 41 5.81 -1.72 7.99
C PHE A 41 6.63 -1.35 6.76
N SER A 42 7.84 -0.82 6.96
CA SER A 42 8.79 -0.51 5.87
C SER A 42 9.11 -1.72 4.99
N VAL A 43 9.15 -2.90 5.59
CA VAL A 43 9.42 -4.18 4.94
C VAL A 43 8.40 -5.18 5.47
N LEU A 44 7.84 -6.04 4.61
CA LEU A 44 6.93 -7.07 5.10
C LEU A 44 7.70 -8.00 6.06
N PRO A 45 7.17 -8.31 7.26
CA PRO A 45 7.67 -9.46 7.99
C PRO A 45 7.54 -10.68 7.07
N GLY A 46 8.67 -11.34 6.85
CA GLY A 46 8.75 -12.55 6.03
C GLY A 46 7.89 -13.67 6.57
#